data_AF-A0A946UU40-F1
#
_entry.id   AF-A0A946UU40-F1
#
_cell.length_a   1.000
_cell.length_b   1.000
_cell.length_c   1.000
_cell.angle_alpha   90.00
_cell.angle_beta   90.00
_cell.angle_gamma   90.00
#
_symmetry.space_group_name_H-M   'P 1'
#
loop_
_entity.id
_entity.type
_entity.pdbx_description
1 polymer ?
#
loop_
_entity_poly.entity_id
_entity_poly.type
_entity_poly.pdbx_seq_one_letter_code
_entity_poly.pdbx_strand_id
1 'polypeptide(L)'
;MTKKKYQLIRWIAAIGVLAIVHPSYAEIVATSDAERATKAREAWTATAFAEAEPRPIPIVDMTVRQMIERGLQVVQPTASSLLKEPRPQDGYLTLAERLVDAEDLPVINEAAAVAAGTHEQYYSSSRLIPTSARLTYPYRAAGKIFFEDDGSNFICSGSVIDRRLVVTAGHCVHSGSDGDDGFFENVVFIPAWHEGDAPFKLWAATWIATTPSWASSNGVVPNDADFAIFEVADQDVDGEMRALGDVVGTY
;
A
#
# COMPACT_ATOMS: atom_id res chain seq x y z
N MET A 1 47.65 32.27 -64.39
CA MET A 1 47.87 31.10 -63.48
C MET A 1 47.45 31.49 -62.07
N THR A 2 46.18 31.27 -61.72
CA THR A 2 45.58 31.64 -60.43
C THR A 2 45.33 30.37 -59.61
N LYS A 3 46.00 30.27 -58.45
CA LYS A 3 45.98 29.11 -57.55
C LYS A 3 44.63 29.03 -56.82
N LYS A 4 43.91 27.91 -56.99
CA LYS A 4 42.73 27.53 -56.16
C LYS A 4 43.20 27.13 -54.76
N LYS A 5 42.69 27.79 -53.72
CA LYS A 5 42.80 27.36 -52.32
C LYS A 5 41.65 26.38 -52.03
N TYR A 6 41.98 25.13 -51.71
CA TYR A 6 41.04 24.14 -51.19
C TYR A 6 41.05 24.20 -49.65
N GLN A 7 39.89 24.51 -49.06
CA GLN A 7 39.62 24.39 -47.63
C GLN A 7 39.38 22.91 -47.30
N LEU A 8 40.21 22.34 -46.42
CA LEU A 8 40.04 20.97 -45.93
C LEU A 8 39.08 21.00 -44.72
N ILE A 9 37.87 20.49 -44.92
CA ILE A 9 36.87 20.29 -43.86
C ILE A 9 37.31 19.08 -43.01
N ARG A 10 37.54 19.32 -41.70
CA ARG A 10 37.79 18.28 -40.70
C ARG A 10 36.49 17.53 -40.41
N TRP A 11 36.44 16.24 -40.71
CA TRP A 11 35.41 15.33 -40.22
C TRP A 11 35.80 14.81 -38.83
N ILE A 12 35.03 15.15 -37.81
CA ILE A 12 35.09 14.49 -36.50
C ILE A 12 34.13 13.29 -36.60
N ALA A 13 34.67 12.07 -36.61
CA ALA A 13 33.87 10.87 -36.45
C ALA A 13 33.45 10.75 -34.98
N ALA A 14 32.17 11.01 -34.70
CA ALA A 14 31.57 10.66 -33.42
C ALA A 14 31.37 9.14 -33.38
N ILE A 15 32.18 8.45 -32.58
CA ILE A 15 31.96 7.05 -32.23
C ILE A 15 30.77 7.04 -31.26
N GLY A 16 29.58 6.78 -31.78
CA GLY A 16 28.41 6.49 -30.96
C GLY A 16 28.58 5.13 -30.32
N VAL A 17 28.83 5.10 -29.01
CA VAL A 17 28.64 3.88 -28.21
C VAL A 17 27.13 3.69 -28.09
N LEU A 18 26.58 2.81 -28.92
CA LEU A 18 25.21 2.32 -28.77
C LEU A 18 25.21 1.40 -27.55
N ALA A 19 24.93 1.95 -26.36
CA ALA A 19 24.63 1.13 -25.20
C ALA A 19 23.30 0.43 -25.47
N ILE A 20 23.34 -0.88 -25.76
CA ILE A 20 22.16 -1.73 -25.76
C ILE A 20 21.81 -1.94 -24.28
N VAL A 21 21.03 -1.02 -23.72
CA VAL A 21 20.40 -1.20 -22.42
C VAL A 21 19.35 -2.30 -22.60
N HIS A 22 19.60 -3.47 -22.04
CA HIS A 22 18.58 -4.52 -21.96
C HIS A 22 17.52 -4.05 -20.96
N PRO A 23 16.23 -3.95 -21.33
CA PRO A 23 15.16 -3.61 -20.41
C PRO A 23 14.78 -4.87 -19.65
N SER A 24 15.58 -5.26 -18.65
CA SER A 24 15.24 -6.39 -17.76
C SER A 24 15.20 -6.00 -16.29
N TYR A 25 15.27 -4.71 -15.99
CA TYR A 25 14.72 -4.19 -14.75
C TYR A 25 13.37 -3.60 -15.12
N ALA A 26 12.29 -4.31 -14.79
CA ALA A 26 10.97 -3.70 -14.77
C ALA A 26 11.06 -2.58 -13.72
N GLU A 27 11.11 -1.32 -14.16
CA GLU A 27 11.13 -0.19 -13.26
C GLU A 27 9.86 -0.24 -12.41
N ILE A 28 10.03 -0.18 -11.09
CA ILE A 28 8.90 -0.11 -10.15
C ILE A 28 8.10 1.15 -10.51
N VAL A 29 6.78 1.01 -10.66
CA VAL A 29 5.89 2.17 -10.86
C VAL A 29 5.70 2.81 -9.49
N ALA A 30 6.02 4.10 -9.37
CA ALA A 30 6.07 4.78 -8.08
C ALA A 30 5.76 6.28 -8.18
N THR A 31 5.26 6.84 -7.08
CA THR A 31 4.96 8.27 -6.94
C THR A 31 5.44 8.81 -5.59
N SER A 32 5.87 10.07 -5.58
CA SER A 32 6.14 10.84 -4.36
C SER A 32 5.83 12.31 -4.59
N ASP A 33 5.37 12.98 -3.54
CA ASP A 33 5.17 14.43 -3.52
C ASP A 33 5.52 14.95 -2.11
N ALA A 34 6.23 16.08 -2.05
CA ALA A 34 6.74 16.63 -0.80
C ALA A 34 5.63 17.07 0.17
N GLU A 35 4.45 17.39 -0.34
CA GLU A 35 3.27 17.80 0.40
C GLU A 35 2.24 16.67 0.57
N ARG A 36 2.46 15.49 -0.05
CA ARG A 36 1.51 14.35 -0.03
C ARG A 36 1.02 14.04 1.37
N ALA A 37 1.95 13.94 2.33
CA ALA A 37 1.61 13.57 3.70
C ALA A 37 0.88 14.68 4.46
N THR A 38 1.02 15.94 4.07
CA THR A 38 0.26 17.06 4.66
C THR A 38 -1.15 17.09 4.08
N LYS A 39 -1.26 17.05 2.74
CA LYS A 39 -2.56 17.00 2.03
C LYS A 39 -3.42 15.82 2.49
N ALA A 40 -2.82 14.64 2.58
CA ALA A 40 -3.51 13.45 3.05
C ALA A 40 -4.06 13.62 4.48
N ARG A 41 -3.30 14.23 5.41
CA ARG A 41 -3.79 14.48 6.78
C ARG A 41 -4.94 15.48 6.81
N GLU A 42 -4.92 16.48 5.96
CA GLU A 42 -5.95 17.53 5.90
C GLU A 42 -7.24 17.06 5.21
N ALA A 43 -7.13 16.09 4.28
CA ALA A 43 -8.27 15.57 3.53
C ALA A 43 -9.24 14.74 4.40
N TRP A 44 -8.73 14.01 5.40
CA TRP A 44 -9.54 13.09 6.20
C TRP A 44 -10.26 13.76 7.37
N THR A 45 -11.55 14.04 7.17
CA THR A 45 -12.49 14.45 8.21
C THR A 45 -13.23 13.24 8.81
N ALA A 46 -13.91 13.43 9.94
CA ALA A 46 -14.74 12.39 10.54
C ALA A 46 -15.80 11.86 9.54
N THR A 47 -16.41 12.76 8.77
CA THR A 47 -17.36 12.40 7.70
C THR A 47 -16.69 11.61 6.59
N ALA A 48 -15.51 12.02 6.12
CA ALA A 48 -14.79 11.30 5.07
C ALA A 48 -14.45 9.87 5.49
N PHE A 49 -14.02 9.66 6.74
CA PHE A 49 -13.78 8.32 7.28
C PHE A 49 -15.06 7.48 7.39
N ALA A 50 -16.19 8.09 7.75
CA ALA A 50 -17.48 7.40 7.86
C ALA A 50 -18.06 6.98 6.50
N GLU A 51 -17.83 7.81 5.47
CA GLU A 51 -18.28 7.58 4.10
C GLU A 51 -17.37 6.63 3.31
N ALA A 52 -16.21 6.24 3.85
CA ALA A 52 -15.24 5.42 3.12
C ALA A 52 -15.72 3.97 2.96
N GLU A 53 -15.83 3.52 1.71
CA GLU A 53 -16.37 2.20 1.36
C GLU A 53 -15.27 1.19 0.99
N PRO A 54 -15.48 -0.14 1.14
CA PRO A 54 -14.53 -1.13 0.64
C PRO A 54 -14.22 -0.92 -0.84
N ARG A 55 -12.93 -0.85 -1.19
CA ARG A 55 -12.53 -0.78 -2.61
C ARG A 55 -13.04 -2.03 -3.34
N PRO A 56 -13.68 -1.89 -4.52
CA PRO A 56 -14.07 -3.04 -5.32
C PRO A 56 -12.87 -3.92 -5.66
N ILE A 57 -13.07 -5.23 -5.51
CA ILE A 57 -12.05 -6.24 -5.84
C ILE A 57 -11.80 -6.25 -7.36
N PRO A 58 -10.55 -6.48 -7.82
CA PRO A 58 -10.22 -6.52 -9.25
C PRO A 58 -11.08 -7.49 -10.07
N ILE A 59 -11.25 -7.18 -11.35
CA ILE A 59 -12.06 -7.97 -12.28
C ILE A 59 -11.36 -9.30 -12.55
N VAL A 60 -12.07 -10.42 -12.32
CA VAL A 60 -11.56 -11.75 -12.65
C VAL A 60 -11.87 -12.08 -14.11
N ASP A 61 -10.83 -12.07 -14.96
CA ASP A 61 -10.94 -12.56 -16.34
C ASP A 61 -10.49 -14.03 -16.44
N MET A 62 -11.48 -14.91 -16.47
CA MET A 62 -11.29 -16.37 -16.59
C MET A 62 -10.73 -16.80 -17.96
N THR A 63 -10.66 -15.91 -18.96
CA THR A 63 -10.02 -16.21 -20.25
C THR A 63 -8.49 -16.20 -20.14
N VAL A 64 -7.93 -15.56 -19.11
CA VAL A 64 -6.52 -15.66 -18.71
C VAL A 64 -6.27 -17.02 -18.06
N ARG A 65 -6.34 -18.07 -18.89
CA ARG A 65 -6.20 -19.50 -18.52
C ARG A 65 -4.87 -19.90 -17.88
N GLN A 66 -3.93 -18.98 -17.69
CA GLN A 66 -2.52 -19.33 -17.40
C GLN A 66 -2.19 -19.59 -15.93
N MET A 67 -3.08 -19.31 -14.96
CA MET A 67 -2.74 -19.47 -13.53
C MET A 67 -3.47 -20.58 -12.78
N ILE A 68 -4.58 -21.10 -13.31
CA ILE A 68 -5.33 -22.21 -12.68
C ILE A 68 -4.47 -23.49 -12.60
N GLU A 69 -3.44 -23.64 -13.42
CA GLU A 69 -2.54 -24.80 -13.38
C GLU A 69 -1.35 -24.66 -12.42
N ARG A 70 -1.09 -23.47 -11.84
CA ARG A 70 0.08 -23.25 -10.96
C ARG A 70 -0.26 -23.22 -9.45
N GLY A 71 -1.54 -23.19 -9.09
CA GLY A 71 -1.99 -22.87 -7.72
C GLY A 71 -2.17 -24.03 -6.73
N LEU A 72 -1.84 -25.28 -7.07
CA LEU A 72 -2.01 -26.42 -6.16
C LEU A 72 -0.69 -27.11 -5.77
N GLN A 73 0.25 -26.33 -5.25
CA GLN A 73 1.36 -26.86 -4.45
C GLN A 73 1.36 -26.13 -3.11
N VAL A 74 0.54 -26.62 -2.18
CA VAL A 74 0.61 -26.21 -0.77
C VAL A 74 1.91 -26.77 -0.20
N VAL A 75 2.99 -26.01 -0.30
CA VAL A 75 4.20 -26.28 0.48
C VAL A 75 3.96 -25.71 1.87
N GLN A 76 3.68 -26.58 2.84
CA GLN A 76 3.62 -26.20 4.25
C GLN A 76 4.97 -25.59 4.67
N PRO A 77 5.03 -24.35 5.18
CA PRO A 77 6.26 -23.85 5.76
C PRO A 77 6.55 -24.64 7.05
N THR A 78 7.70 -25.31 7.09
CA THR A 78 8.23 -25.85 8.35
C THR A 78 8.66 -24.68 9.23
N ALA A 79 7.91 -24.43 10.29
CA ALA A 79 8.22 -23.41 11.28
C ALA A 79 9.55 -23.75 11.98
N SER A 80 10.64 -23.13 11.53
CA SER A 80 11.89 -23.12 12.29
C SER A 80 12.79 -21.96 11.85
N SER A 81 12.45 -20.76 12.31
CA SER A 81 13.42 -19.68 12.59
C SER A 81 12.64 -18.50 13.16
N LEU A 82 12.28 -18.59 14.45
CA LEU A 82 11.83 -17.41 15.19
C LEU A 82 13.04 -16.50 15.35
N LEU A 83 13.14 -15.50 14.47
CA LEU A 83 14.06 -14.38 14.66
C LEU A 83 13.63 -13.65 15.94
N LYS A 84 14.61 -13.44 16.81
CA LYS A 84 14.46 -12.75 18.09
C LYS A 84 14.52 -11.25 17.81
N GLU A 85 13.43 -10.72 17.28
CA GLU A 85 13.24 -9.27 17.15
C GLU A 85 13.02 -8.63 18.54
N PRO A 86 13.52 -7.42 18.79
CA PRO A 86 13.27 -6.71 20.04
C PRO A 86 11.77 -6.39 20.16
N ARG A 87 11.13 -6.90 21.23
CA ARG A 87 9.74 -6.58 21.57
C ARG A 87 9.61 -5.06 21.80
N PRO A 88 8.80 -4.33 21.01
CA PRO A 88 8.53 -2.93 21.30
C PRO A 88 7.69 -2.86 22.58
N GLN A 89 8.07 -1.99 23.52
CA GLN A 89 7.42 -1.88 24.83
C GLN A 89 5.95 -1.46 24.69
N ASP A 90 5.07 -2.02 25.51
CA ASP A 90 3.61 -1.80 25.51
C ASP A 90 3.18 -0.39 26.03
N GLY A 91 4.03 0.62 25.85
CA GLY A 91 3.90 1.94 26.45
C GLY A 91 3.03 2.95 25.69
N TYR A 92 2.64 2.67 24.44
CA TYR A 92 2.01 3.67 23.55
C TYR A 92 0.48 3.78 23.64
N LEU A 93 -0.16 3.13 24.62
CA LEU A 93 -1.64 3.11 24.73
C LEU A 93 -2.23 4.39 25.37
N THR A 94 -1.43 5.41 25.62
CA THR A 94 -1.84 6.57 26.42
C THR A 94 -2.63 7.63 25.63
N LEU A 95 -2.73 7.52 24.31
CA LEU A 95 -3.42 8.49 23.44
C LEU A 95 -4.26 7.82 22.36
N ALA A 96 -5.16 6.91 22.75
CA ALA A 96 -6.15 6.41 21.80
C ALA A 96 -7.00 7.59 21.30
N GLU A 97 -6.76 7.99 20.05
CA GLU A 97 -7.52 9.03 19.39
C GLU A 97 -8.72 8.40 18.70
N ARG A 98 -9.91 8.96 18.90
CA ARG A 98 -11.12 8.55 18.19
C ARG A 98 -11.32 9.51 17.02
N LEU A 99 -11.15 9.02 15.80
CA LEU A 99 -11.25 9.83 14.58
C LEU A 99 -12.69 9.97 14.09
N VAL A 100 -13.54 8.99 14.40
CA VAL A 100 -14.97 8.96 14.06
C VAL A 100 -15.73 8.33 15.22
N ASP A 101 -16.94 8.80 15.47
CA ASP A 101 -17.84 8.12 16.38
C ASP A 101 -18.33 6.80 15.79
N ALA A 102 -18.29 5.73 16.60
CA ALA A 102 -18.72 4.39 16.19
C ALA A 102 -20.18 4.38 15.73
N GLU A 103 -21.02 5.25 16.28
CA GLU A 103 -22.41 5.45 15.90
C GLU A 103 -22.58 6.04 14.49
N ASP A 104 -21.58 6.78 14.01
CA ASP A 104 -21.56 7.40 12.69
C ASP A 104 -20.98 6.49 11.61
N LEU A 105 -20.36 5.37 11.99
CA LEU A 105 -19.90 4.37 11.04
C LEU A 105 -21.07 3.50 10.54
N PRO A 106 -21.04 3.07 9.27
CA PRO A 106 -22.05 2.15 8.76
C PRO A 106 -22.10 0.87 9.60
N VAL A 107 -23.27 0.55 10.14
CA VAL A 107 -23.51 -0.68 10.89
C VAL A 107 -23.36 -1.87 9.94
N ILE A 108 -22.22 -2.55 10.03
CA ILE A 108 -22.05 -3.88 9.43
C ILE A 108 -22.93 -4.86 10.20
N ASN A 109 -24.13 -5.13 9.68
CA ASN A 109 -25.00 -6.15 10.24
C ASN A 109 -24.22 -7.48 10.25
N GLU A 110 -24.15 -8.19 11.38
CA GLU A 110 -23.28 -9.39 11.55
C GLU A 110 -23.51 -10.50 10.51
N ALA A 111 -24.61 -10.43 9.76
CA ALA A 111 -24.96 -11.32 8.66
C ALA A 111 -24.43 -10.89 7.27
N ALA A 112 -23.89 -9.68 7.12
CA ALA A 112 -23.25 -9.24 5.88
C ALA A 112 -21.78 -9.69 5.87
N ALA A 113 -21.31 -10.20 4.73
CA ALA A 113 -19.93 -10.59 4.57
C ALA A 113 -19.01 -9.38 4.79
N VAL A 114 -18.24 -9.38 5.87
CA VAL A 114 -17.34 -8.28 6.25
C VAL A 114 -16.10 -8.22 5.34
N ALA A 115 -15.78 -9.33 4.67
CA ALA A 115 -14.80 -9.42 3.59
C ALA A 115 -15.09 -10.68 2.76
N ALA A 116 -15.19 -10.53 1.44
CA ALA A 116 -15.26 -11.65 0.51
C ALA A 116 -14.04 -11.57 -0.42
N GLY A 117 -13.31 -12.68 -0.59
CA GLY A 117 -12.21 -12.72 -1.54
C GLY A 117 -12.69 -12.63 -3.00
N THR A 118 -11.75 -12.63 -3.96
CA THR A 118 -12.03 -12.67 -5.42
C THR A 118 -12.95 -13.82 -5.87
N HIS A 119 -13.11 -14.85 -5.04
CA HIS A 119 -14.01 -16.00 -5.26
C HIS A 119 -15.29 -15.95 -4.42
N GLU A 120 -15.62 -14.80 -3.84
CA GLU A 120 -16.76 -14.59 -2.93
C GLU A 120 -16.80 -15.58 -1.74
N GLN A 121 -15.67 -16.21 -1.43
CA GLN A 121 -15.60 -17.16 -0.33
C GLN A 121 -15.57 -16.43 1.00
N TYR A 122 -16.47 -16.85 1.88
CA TYR A 122 -16.55 -16.35 3.26
C TYR A 122 -15.43 -16.96 4.09
N TYR A 123 -14.55 -16.12 4.63
CA TYR A 123 -13.64 -16.53 5.69
C TYR A 123 -14.45 -16.69 6.99
N SER A 124 -14.03 -17.60 7.89
CA SER A 124 -14.70 -17.74 9.18
C SER A 124 -14.62 -16.42 9.95
N SER A 125 -15.76 -15.76 10.14
CA SER A 125 -15.87 -14.53 10.93
C SER A 125 -15.84 -14.80 12.44
N SER A 126 -15.59 -16.04 12.87
CA SER A 126 -15.46 -16.40 14.27
C SER A 126 -14.29 -15.65 14.90
N ARG A 127 -14.62 -14.63 15.71
CA ARG A 127 -13.66 -13.84 16.46
C ARG A 127 -13.15 -14.67 17.64
N LEU A 128 -12.16 -15.53 17.38
CA LEU A 128 -11.50 -16.34 18.43
C LEU A 128 -10.54 -15.51 19.30
N ILE A 129 -10.17 -14.31 18.83
CA ILE A 129 -9.22 -13.42 19.48
C ILE A 129 -9.98 -12.21 20.03
N PRO A 130 -9.80 -11.83 21.30
CA PRO A 130 -10.46 -10.65 21.86
C PRO A 130 -10.03 -9.39 21.13
N THR A 131 -10.95 -8.43 20.95
CA THR A 131 -10.66 -7.14 20.29
C THR A 131 -9.45 -6.43 20.86
N SER A 132 -9.23 -6.52 22.18
CA SER A 132 -8.07 -5.91 22.85
C SER A 132 -6.72 -6.45 22.36
N ALA A 133 -6.66 -7.66 21.80
CA ALA A 133 -5.43 -8.19 21.23
C ALA A 133 -4.90 -7.35 20.06
N ARG A 134 -5.77 -6.57 19.37
CA ARG A 134 -5.34 -5.64 18.32
C ARG A 134 -4.29 -4.64 18.80
N LEU A 135 -4.25 -4.37 20.11
CA LEU A 135 -3.36 -3.38 20.72
C LEU A 135 -1.96 -3.93 21.04
N THR A 136 -1.74 -5.23 20.88
CA THR A 136 -0.46 -5.88 21.17
C THR A 136 0.21 -6.38 19.88
N TYR A 137 1.53 -6.44 19.89
CA TYR A 137 2.29 -7.05 18.80
C TYR A 137 2.03 -8.58 18.77
N PRO A 138 1.87 -9.20 17.59
CA PRO A 138 2.03 -8.64 16.24
C PRO A 138 0.79 -7.95 15.66
N TYR A 139 -0.38 -8.09 16.29
CA TYR A 139 -1.65 -7.62 15.73
C TYR A 139 -1.70 -6.11 15.49
N ARG A 140 -1.05 -5.30 16.35
CA ARG A 140 -1.02 -3.84 16.18
C ARG A 140 -0.27 -3.34 14.94
N ALA A 141 0.55 -4.18 14.32
CA ALA A 141 1.23 -3.87 13.07
C ALA A 141 0.31 -4.03 11.84
N ALA A 142 -0.86 -4.64 11.99
CA ALA A 142 -1.91 -4.63 10.97
C ALA A 142 -2.83 -3.42 11.16
N GLY A 143 -3.38 -2.88 10.07
CA GLY A 143 -4.21 -1.69 10.14
C GLY A 143 -5.08 -1.47 8.91
N LYS A 144 -5.88 -0.41 8.98
CA LYS A 144 -6.77 0.01 7.91
C LYS A 144 -6.08 1.07 7.05
N ILE A 145 -6.26 0.98 5.75
CA ILE A 145 -5.82 2.00 4.80
C ILE A 145 -7.05 2.77 4.36
N PHE A 146 -6.94 4.09 4.31
CA PHE A 146 -7.92 4.98 3.70
C PHE A 146 -7.26 5.75 2.56
N PHE A 147 -7.98 5.93 1.45
CA PHE A 147 -7.48 6.64 0.28
C PHE A 147 -8.65 7.21 -0.53
N GLU A 148 -8.33 8.15 -1.42
CA GLU A 148 -9.28 8.79 -2.33
C GLU A 148 -9.00 8.38 -3.78
N ASP A 149 -10.06 8.04 -4.51
CA ASP A 149 -10.04 7.73 -5.94
C ASP A 149 -11.18 8.51 -6.61
N ASP A 150 -10.84 9.45 -7.49
CA ASP A 150 -11.78 10.35 -8.19
C ASP A 150 -12.82 11.01 -7.27
N GLY A 151 -12.39 11.53 -6.11
CA GLY A 151 -13.24 12.20 -5.13
C GLY A 151 -14.12 11.26 -4.28
N SER A 152 -13.96 9.94 -4.43
CA SER A 152 -14.63 8.93 -3.61
C SER A 152 -13.66 8.33 -2.60
N ASN A 153 -14.16 8.06 -1.39
CA ASN A 153 -13.35 7.55 -0.28
C ASN A 153 -13.42 6.03 -0.19
N PHE A 154 -12.25 5.40 -0.09
CA PHE A 154 -12.14 3.95 -0.05
C PHE A 154 -11.31 3.43 1.11
N ILE A 155 -11.54 2.16 1.44
CA ILE A 155 -10.82 1.43 2.48
C ILE A 155 -10.16 0.17 1.93
N CYS A 156 -8.97 -0.10 2.46
CA CYS A 156 -8.22 -1.35 2.31
C CYS A 156 -7.63 -1.77 3.67
N SER A 157 -6.76 -2.77 3.67
CA SER A 157 -5.96 -3.18 4.82
C SER A 157 -4.49 -3.26 4.45
N GLY A 158 -3.61 -3.13 5.43
CA GLY A 158 -2.17 -3.23 5.23
C GLY A 158 -1.43 -3.67 6.49
N SER A 159 -0.13 -3.88 6.35
CA SER A 159 0.73 -4.36 7.43
C SER A 159 2.09 -3.68 7.44
N VAL A 160 2.60 -3.34 8.62
CA VAL A 160 3.91 -2.70 8.78
C VAL A 160 5.03 -3.72 8.62
N ILE A 161 5.85 -3.58 7.58
CA ILE A 161 6.95 -4.52 7.25
C ILE A 161 8.33 -3.94 7.53
N ASP A 162 8.43 -2.63 7.75
CA ASP A 162 9.67 -1.97 8.15
C ASP A 162 9.33 -0.67 8.89
N ARG A 163 10.36 0.03 9.38
CA ARG A 163 10.28 1.23 10.20
C ARG A 163 9.35 2.31 9.65
N ARG A 164 9.23 2.42 8.32
CA ARG A 164 8.29 3.34 7.63
C ARG A 164 7.45 2.68 6.55
N LEU A 165 7.56 1.37 6.35
CA LEU A 165 6.97 0.71 5.18
C LEU A 165 5.74 -0.09 5.56
N VAL A 166 4.67 0.11 4.78
CA VAL A 166 3.43 -0.66 4.85
C VAL A 166 3.27 -1.43 3.55
N VAL A 167 2.98 -2.73 3.64
CA VAL A 167 2.62 -3.58 2.49
C VAL A 167 1.11 -3.66 2.34
N THR A 168 0.65 -3.70 1.09
CA THR A 168 -0.77 -3.84 0.72
C THR A 168 -0.91 -4.43 -0.70
N ALA A 169 -2.14 -4.51 -1.22
CA ALA A 169 -2.41 -4.86 -2.61
C ALA A 169 -2.14 -3.70 -3.57
N GLY A 170 -1.79 -3.99 -4.82
CA GLY A 170 -1.62 -3.00 -5.87
C GLY A 170 -2.91 -2.20 -6.11
N HIS A 171 -4.04 -2.89 -6.14
CA HIS A 171 -5.36 -2.27 -6.33
C HIS A 171 -5.81 -1.36 -5.19
N CYS A 172 -5.13 -1.39 -4.05
CA CYS A 172 -5.40 -0.49 -2.92
C CYS A 172 -4.69 0.86 -3.05
N VAL A 173 -3.75 0.99 -3.99
CA VAL A 173 -2.97 2.22 -4.17
C VAL A 173 -2.98 2.75 -5.59
N HIS A 174 -3.45 1.95 -6.56
CA HIS A 174 -3.40 2.30 -7.97
C HIS A 174 -4.53 1.62 -8.75
N SER A 175 -5.11 2.34 -9.72
CA SER A 175 -6.19 1.89 -10.59
C SER A 175 -5.89 0.66 -11.46
N GLY A 176 -4.61 0.33 -11.66
CA GLY A 176 -4.16 -0.67 -12.62
C GLY A 176 -4.11 -0.19 -14.09
N SER A 177 -4.42 1.08 -14.34
CA SER A 177 -4.30 1.75 -15.65
C SER A 177 -3.48 3.05 -15.53
N ASP A 178 -3.11 3.64 -16.67
CA ASP A 178 -2.52 4.99 -16.72
C ASP A 178 -1.09 5.13 -16.16
N GLY A 179 -0.40 4.02 -15.91
CA GLY A 179 1.01 4.03 -15.50
C GLY A 179 1.23 4.90 -14.26
N ASP A 180 2.21 5.80 -14.29
CA ASP A 180 2.56 6.62 -13.12
C ASP A 180 1.44 7.57 -12.64
N ASP A 181 0.42 7.83 -13.46
CA ASP A 181 -0.71 8.71 -13.11
C ASP A 181 -1.87 7.94 -12.42
N GLY A 182 -1.82 6.61 -12.36
CA GLY A 182 -2.91 5.80 -11.83
C GLY A 182 -2.94 5.67 -10.30
N PHE A 183 -2.09 6.38 -9.57
CA PHE A 183 -2.03 6.30 -8.09
C PHE A 183 -3.15 7.07 -7.41
N PHE A 184 -3.67 6.50 -6.34
CA PHE A 184 -4.68 7.13 -5.51
C PHE A 184 -4.11 8.25 -4.62
N GLU A 185 -5.01 9.14 -4.24
CA GLU A 185 -4.72 10.32 -3.46
C GLU A 185 -5.01 10.12 -1.97
N ASN A 186 -4.50 11.04 -1.16
CA ASN A 186 -4.81 11.12 0.27
C ASN A 186 -4.61 9.81 1.05
N VAL A 187 -3.61 9.00 0.68
CA VAL A 187 -3.38 7.68 1.27
C VAL A 187 -2.88 7.79 2.72
N VAL A 188 -3.61 7.17 3.65
CA VAL A 188 -3.27 7.11 5.07
C VAL A 188 -3.44 5.70 5.62
N PHE A 189 -2.63 5.34 6.62
CA PHE A 189 -2.66 4.07 7.33
C PHE A 189 -2.93 4.30 8.82
N ILE A 190 -3.87 3.53 9.37
CA ILE A 190 -4.20 3.58 10.79
C ILE A 190 -4.00 2.19 11.42
N PRO A 191 -2.90 1.98 12.16
CA PRO A 191 -2.61 0.73 12.82
C PRO A 191 -3.66 0.41 13.89
N ALA A 192 -4.03 -0.86 13.97
CA ALA A 192 -5.02 -1.37 14.90
C ALA A 192 -6.37 -0.64 14.87
N TRP A 193 -6.77 -0.04 13.74
CA TRP A 193 -8.07 0.63 13.61
C TRP A 193 -9.22 -0.26 14.03
N HIS A 194 -10.16 0.27 14.82
CA HIS A 194 -11.42 -0.40 15.12
C HIS A 194 -12.51 0.60 15.47
N GLU A 195 -13.61 0.60 14.71
CA GLU A 195 -14.82 1.39 15.03
C GLU A 195 -14.54 2.88 15.33
N GLY A 196 -13.64 3.51 14.55
CA GLY A 196 -13.29 4.92 14.73
C GLY A 196 -12.04 5.15 15.57
N ASP A 197 -11.59 4.14 16.33
CA ASP A 197 -10.40 4.24 17.16
C ASP A 197 -9.12 4.15 16.32
N ALA A 198 -8.23 5.11 16.50
CA ALA A 198 -6.86 5.16 16.00
C ALA A 198 -5.86 5.12 17.17
N PRO A 199 -5.68 3.97 17.85
CA PRO A 199 -4.87 3.87 19.07
C PRO A 199 -3.40 4.22 18.86
N PHE A 200 -2.89 4.10 17.64
CA PHE A 200 -1.51 4.41 17.26
C PHE A 200 -1.42 5.55 16.25
N LYS A 201 -2.41 6.45 16.25
CA LYS A 201 -2.53 7.60 15.33
C LYS A 201 -2.66 7.22 13.85
N LEU A 202 -2.91 8.23 13.03
CA LEU A 202 -2.95 8.16 11.58
C LEU A 202 -1.57 8.44 10.98
N TRP A 203 -1.14 7.64 10.01
CA TRP A 203 0.15 7.77 9.34
C TRP A 203 -0.04 8.01 7.84
N ALA A 204 0.39 9.17 7.35
CA ALA A 204 0.17 9.58 5.96
C ALA A 204 1.32 9.17 5.04
N ALA A 205 0.99 8.69 3.84
CA ALA A 205 1.98 8.24 2.86
C ALA A 205 2.80 9.39 2.28
N THR A 206 4.10 9.17 2.08
CA THR A 206 5.03 10.11 1.41
C THR A 206 5.46 9.60 0.04
N TRP A 207 5.55 8.29 -0.11
CA TRP A 207 5.95 7.60 -1.32
C TRP A 207 5.14 6.31 -1.46
N ILE A 208 4.74 5.96 -2.68
CA ILE A 208 3.90 4.79 -2.97
C ILE A 208 4.47 4.09 -4.19
N ALA A 209 4.48 2.76 -4.18
CA ALA A 209 4.86 1.96 -5.33
C ALA A 209 4.03 0.70 -5.49
N THR A 210 3.87 0.30 -6.75
CA THR A 210 3.24 -0.96 -7.15
C THR A 210 4.05 -1.64 -8.26
N THR A 211 3.66 -2.86 -8.61
CA THR A 211 4.33 -3.61 -9.67
C THR A 211 3.90 -3.13 -11.06
N PRO A 212 4.78 -3.21 -12.07
CA PRO A 212 4.39 -2.97 -13.47
C PRO A 212 3.31 -3.94 -13.95
N SER A 213 3.29 -5.18 -13.45
CA SER A 213 2.24 -6.16 -13.76
C SER A 213 0.87 -5.72 -13.26
N TRP A 214 0.79 -5.01 -12.12
CA TRP A 214 -0.45 -4.41 -11.66
C TRP A 214 -0.78 -3.12 -12.44
N ALA A 215 0.18 -2.19 -12.54
CA ALA A 215 -0.02 -0.87 -13.14
C ALA A 215 -0.42 -0.89 -14.61
N SER A 216 -0.17 -2.01 -15.31
CA SER A 216 -0.58 -2.24 -16.70
C SER A 216 -1.65 -3.32 -16.87
N SER A 217 -2.30 -3.73 -15.77
CA SER A 217 -3.31 -4.81 -15.77
C SER A 217 -4.69 -4.38 -16.27
N ASN A 218 -4.96 -3.08 -16.35
CA ASN A 218 -6.29 -2.50 -16.53
C ASN A 218 -7.29 -2.96 -15.44
N GLY A 219 -6.80 -3.22 -14.22
CA GLY A 219 -7.64 -3.65 -13.10
C GLY A 219 -8.09 -5.11 -13.18
N VAL A 220 -7.40 -5.93 -13.98
CA VAL A 220 -7.76 -7.34 -14.24
C VAL A 220 -6.81 -8.32 -13.55
N VAL A 221 -7.39 -9.37 -12.98
CA VAL A 221 -6.70 -10.55 -12.44
C VAL A 221 -7.23 -11.82 -13.12
N PRO A 222 -6.48 -12.95 -13.16
CA PRO A 222 -5.14 -13.14 -12.61
C PRO A 222 -4.07 -12.37 -13.38
N ASN A 223 -3.14 -11.77 -12.64
CA ASN A 223 -1.88 -11.22 -13.14
C ASN A 223 -0.73 -11.67 -12.23
N ASP A 224 0.51 -11.39 -12.62
CA ASP A 224 1.70 -11.88 -11.90
C ASP A 224 1.83 -11.33 -10.47
N ALA A 225 1.31 -10.14 -10.19
CA ALA A 225 1.47 -9.50 -8.89
C ALA A 225 0.51 -8.32 -8.66
N ASP A 226 -0.46 -8.52 -7.76
CA ASP A 226 -1.27 -7.46 -7.14
C ASP A 226 -0.74 -7.15 -5.73
N PHE A 227 0.43 -6.51 -5.66
CA PHE A 227 1.01 -6.03 -4.41
C PHE A 227 1.64 -4.65 -4.57
N ALA A 228 1.67 -3.91 -3.46
CA ALA A 228 2.24 -2.59 -3.35
C ALA A 228 2.87 -2.37 -1.98
N ILE A 229 3.72 -1.35 -1.92
CA ILE A 229 4.28 -0.81 -0.68
C ILE A 229 4.12 0.70 -0.67
N PHE A 230 3.97 1.28 0.51
CA PHE A 230 4.10 2.73 0.68
C PHE A 230 4.90 3.07 1.93
N GLU A 231 5.65 4.17 1.82
CA GLU A 231 6.35 4.80 2.93
C GLU A 231 5.44 5.83 3.59
N VAL A 232 5.45 5.90 4.92
CA VAL A 232 4.74 6.92 5.70
C VAL A 232 5.68 7.93 6.36
N ALA A 233 5.20 9.16 6.54
CA ALA A 233 5.93 10.20 7.25
C ALA A 233 6.07 9.88 8.74
N ASP A 234 7.26 10.16 9.31
CA ASP A 234 7.44 10.26 10.75
C ASP A 234 6.51 11.33 11.32
N GLN A 235 6.10 11.18 12.58
CA GLN A 235 5.25 12.16 13.26
C GLN A 235 5.50 12.21 14.76
N ASP A 236 4.97 13.26 15.39
CA ASP A 236 5.00 13.38 16.84
C ASP A 236 4.10 12.33 17.50
N VAL A 237 4.71 11.52 18.37
CA VAL A 237 4.04 10.56 19.24
C VAL A 237 4.55 10.81 20.65
N ASP A 238 3.68 11.32 21.52
CA ASP A 238 3.99 11.68 22.90
C ASP A 238 5.12 12.72 23.05
N GLY A 239 5.18 13.70 22.13
CA GLY A 239 6.19 14.78 22.18
C GLY A 239 7.55 14.41 21.57
N GLU A 240 7.64 13.24 20.92
CA GLU A 240 8.84 12.80 20.22
C GLU A 240 8.51 12.43 18.77
N MET A 241 9.38 12.81 17.84
CA MET A 241 9.29 12.34 16.46
C MET A 241 9.59 10.85 16.38
N ARG A 242 8.60 10.05 16.02
CA ARG A 242 8.69 8.59 15.90
C ARG A 242 8.38 8.13 14.49
N ALA A 243 9.04 7.05 14.08
CA ALA A 243 8.68 6.30 12.89
C ALA A 243 7.61 5.25 13.23
N LEU A 244 6.78 4.88 12.26
CA LEU A 244 5.65 3.96 12.46
C LEU A 244 6.08 2.64 13.12
N GLY A 245 7.13 2.00 12.60
CA GLY A 245 7.61 0.71 13.12
C GLY A 245 8.17 0.79 14.54
N ASP A 246 8.63 1.96 15.00
CA ASP A 246 9.07 2.13 16.41
C ASP A 246 7.87 2.09 17.37
N VAL A 247 6.69 2.48 16.90
CA VAL A 247 5.45 2.56 17.69
C VAL A 247 4.73 1.21 17.71
N VAL A 248 4.60 0.56 16.56
CA VAL A 248 3.77 -0.64 16.42
C VAL A 248 4.56 -1.94 16.27
N GLY A 249 5.86 -1.86 15.99
CA GLY A 249 6.70 -3.00 15.60
C GLY A 249 6.62 -3.29 14.10
N THR A 250 7.50 -4.17 13.63
CA THR A 250 7.59 -4.61 12.24
C THR A 250 7.52 -6.14 12.18
N TYR A 251 7.08 -6.70 11.04
CA TYR A 251 7.13 -8.14 10.78
C TYR A 251 8.50 -8.63 10.35
#